data_AF-A0AAN9AKY3-F1
#
_entry.id   AF-A0AAN9AKY3-F1
#
_cell.length_a   1.000
_cell.length_b   1.000
_cell.length_c   1.000
_cell.angle_alpha   90.00
_cell.angle_beta   90.00
_cell.angle_gamma   90.00
#
_symmetry.space_group_name_H-M   'P 1'
#
loop_
_entity.id
_entity.type
_entity.pdbx_description
1 polymer ?
#
loop_
_entity_poly.entity_id
_entity_poly.type
_entity_poly.pdbx_seq_one_letter_code
_entity_poly.pdbx_strand_id
1 'polypeptide(L)'
;MLRRWVRQVLCWRGSRLLRQRLFLAGLFLFTLLVIVARLEAEADLWALESNTLVLQAGFPAVAVNSSLSAKHLGLRLTPPRDVITTPLIQPRPKMAAYVAAQKQKWLKTYYAPALRQGERTPSCQKLILGEEEEQQRGLAFIETHERLEKPPSAYIEDTRNCSRFIRDRGYVMTATAEEREFPIAYSIMMYTGVEQTERMLRAIYRPHNYHCIHVDRKSPEEIMAAMRTIAGCLPNVFVASKLNAVYWATWSSLEALIFCMQDLMAVSGAWKYYINLTGQEFPLKTNLQLVRILKALNGSNIVDASTDP
;
A
#
# COMPACT_ATOMS: atom_id res chain seq x y z
N MET A 1 -38.92 21.00 1.98
CA MET A 1 -40.35 20.61 1.97
C MET A 1 -40.76 19.81 3.22
N LEU A 2 -39.98 18.82 3.65
CA LEU A 2 -40.26 17.97 4.83
C LEU A 2 -40.63 18.74 6.11
N ARG A 3 -39.89 19.82 6.45
CA ARG A 3 -40.16 20.66 7.63
C ARG A 3 -41.50 21.41 7.59
N ARG A 4 -42.00 21.75 6.39
CA ARG A 4 -43.33 22.37 6.21
C ARG A 4 -44.45 21.32 6.34
N TRP A 5 -44.22 20.13 5.81
CA TRP A 5 -45.16 19.00 5.87
C TRP A 5 -45.35 18.47 7.31
N VAL A 6 -44.25 18.29 8.05
CA VAL A 6 -44.29 17.87 9.46
C VAL A 6 -45.05 18.87 10.34
N ARG A 7 -44.87 20.18 10.13
CA ARG A 7 -45.64 21.21 10.84
C ARG A 7 -47.13 21.18 10.49
N GLN A 8 -47.49 20.95 9.22
CA GLN A 8 -48.90 20.84 8.82
C GLN A 8 -49.59 19.62 9.42
N VAL A 9 -48.93 18.45 9.49
CA VAL A 9 -49.50 17.22 10.06
C VAL A 9 -49.63 17.31 11.60
N LEU A 10 -48.65 17.90 12.29
CA LEU A 10 -48.69 18.07 13.74
C LEU A 10 -49.79 19.06 14.19
N CYS A 11 -50.02 20.13 13.43
CA CYS A 11 -51.02 21.16 13.76
C CYS A 11 -52.43 20.90 13.20
N TRP A 12 -52.65 19.83 12.43
CA TRP A 12 -53.95 19.54 11.81
C TRP A 12 -54.98 19.06 12.86
N ARG A 13 -56.13 19.73 12.99
CA ARG A 13 -57.16 19.46 14.04
C ARG A 13 -57.96 18.15 13.87
N GLY A 14 -57.60 17.26 12.94
CA GLY A 14 -58.25 15.96 12.74
C GLY A 14 -58.06 14.96 13.90
N SER A 15 -58.73 13.80 13.85
CA SER A 15 -58.66 12.79 14.91
C SER A 15 -57.21 12.38 15.22
N ARG A 16 -56.88 12.23 16.51
CA ARG A 16 -55.53 11.85 16.98
C ARG A 16 -55.02 10.58 16.29
N LEU A 17 -55.92 9.63 16.04
CA LEU A 17 -55.64 8.36 15.38
C LEU A 17 -55.16 8.55 13.93
N LEU A 18 -55.78 9.47 13.19
CA LEU A 18 -55.44 9.74 11.80
C LEU A 18 -54.08 10.46 11.67
N ARG A 19 -53.77 11.35 12.62
CA ARG A 19 -52.44 11.99 12.71
C ARG A 19 -51.32 10.99 12.99
N GLN A 20 -51.52 10.04 13.91
CA GLN A 20 -50.54 8.98 14.17
C GLN A 20 -50.33 8.08 12.95
N ARG A 21 -51.42 7.68 12.26
CA ARG A 21 -51.32 6.86 11.04
C ARG A 21 -50.56 7.55 9.91
N LEU A 22 -50.81 8.84 9.68
CA LEU A 22 -50.11 9.62 8.65
C LEU A 22 -48.63 9.82 8.99
N PHE A 23 -48.30 10.03 10.27
CA PHE A 23 -46.92 10.17 10.71
C PHE A 23 -46.13 8.85 10.57
N LEU A 24 -46.72 7.73 10.98
CA LEU A 24 -46.12 6.40 10.84
C LEU A 24 -45.96 5.99 9.36
N ALA A 25 -46.96 6.28 8.52
CA ALA A 25 -46.87 6.05 7.07
C ALA A 25 -45.75 6.88 6.42
N GLY A 26 -45.60 8.14 6.84
CA GLY A 26 -44.51 9.01 6.37
C GLY A 26 -43.13 8.52 6.81
N LEU A 27 -42.99 8.02 8.04
CA LEU A 27 -41.75 7.40 8.54
C LEU A 27 -41.42 6.14 7.75
N PHE A 28 -42.40 5.27 7.49
CA PHE A 28 -42.22 4.05 6.72
C PHE A 28 -41.75 4.33 5.30
N LEU A 29 -42.39 5.27 4.60
CA LEU A 29 -42.00 5.71 3.25
C LEU A 29 -40.59 6.31 3.24
N PHE A 30 -40.21 7.06 4.29
CA PHE A 30 -38.87 7.61 4.39
C PHE A 30 -37.81 6.53 4.62
N THR A 31 -38.06 5.54 5.50
CA THR A 31 -37.14 4.40 5.64
C THR A 31 -37.07 3.56 4.37
N LEU A 32 -38.19 3.36 3.66
CA LEU A 32 -38.19 2.65 2.38
C LEU A 32 -37.34 3.39 1.34
N LEU A 33 -37.46 4.72 1.25
CA LEU A 33 -36.64 5.56 0.38
C LEU A 33 -35.15 5.50 0.73
N VAL A 34 -34.80 5.51 2.02
CA VAL A 34 -33.40 5.36 2.46
C VAL A 34 -32.86 3.97 2.14
N ILE A 35 -33.68 2.93 2.31
CA ILE A 35 -33.30 1.55 1.95
C ILE A 35 -33.14 1.43 0.43
N VAL A 36 -34.07 1.95 -0.37
CA VAL A 36 -33.97 1.93 -1.84
C VAL A 36 -32.76 2.74 -2.32
N ALA A 37 -32.52 3.93 -1.79
CA ALA A 37 -31.35 4.72 -2.15
C ALA A 37 -30.02 4.04 -1.73
N ARG A 38 -30.03 3.28 -0.63
CA ARG A 38 -28.87 2.49 -0.20
C ARG A 38 -28.68 1.24 -1.05
N LEU A 39 -29.77 0.59 -1.46
CA LEU A 39 -29.75 -0.54 -2.39
C LEU A 39 -29.38 -0.12 -3.80
N GLU A 40 -29.76 1.08 -4.26
CA GLU A 40 -29.33 1.65 -5.54
C GLU A 40 -27.85 2.04 -5.48
N ALA A 41 -27.37 2.64 -4.38
CA ALA A 41 -25.94 2.91 -4.19
C ALA A 41 -25.11 1.62 -4.09
N GLU A 42 -25.67 0.55 -3.49
CA GLU A 42 -25.07 -0.77 -3.50
C GLU A 42 -25.20 -1.42 -4.89
N ALA A 43 -26.27 -1.25 -5.65
CA ALA A 43 -26.42 -1.80 -6.99
C ALA A 43 -25.52 -1.14 -8.04
N ASP A 44 -25.27 0.17 -7.94
CA ASP A 44 -24.28 0.89 -8.76
C ASP A 44 -22.85 0.40 -8.47
N LEU A 45 -22.61 -0.18 -7.29
CA LEU A 45 -21.36 -0.87 -6.92
C LEU A 45 -21.25 -2.26 -7.57
N TRP A 46 -22.36 -2.87 -7.99
CA TRP A 46 -22.43 -4.18 -8.65
C TRP A 46 -22.57 -4.06 -10.18
N ALA A 47 -22.75 -2.85 -10.71
CA ALA A 47 -22.73 -2.55 -12.14
C ALA A 47 -21.31 -2.43 -12.73
N LEU A 48 -20.26 -2.79 -11.96
CA LEU A 48 -18.97 -3.13 -12.55
C LEU A 48 -19.07 -4.50 -13.24
N GLU A 49 -19.17 -4.45 -14.56
CA GLU A 49 -19.07 -5.58 -15.48
C GLU A 49 -18.09 -6.66 -14.98
N SER A 50 -18.64 -7.85 -14.76
CA SER A 50 -18.03 -9.19 -14.72
C SER A 50 -16.54 -9.31 -15.10
N ASN A 51 -15.66 -8.78 -14.25
CA ASN A 51 -14.23 -9.08 -14.15
C ASN A 51 -13.82 -8.84 -12.69
N THR A 52 -14.50 -9.53 -11.76
CA THR A 52 -14.25 -9.41 -10.33
C THR A 52 -12.86 -9.94 -10.02
N LEU A 53 -11.91 -9.03 -9.93
CA LEU A 53 -10.54 -9.29 -9.51
C LEU A 53 -10.57 -9.52 -7.99
N VAL A 54 -10.62 -10.78 -7.57
CA VAL A 54 -10.58 -11.16 -6.16
C VAL A 54 -9.15 -10.95 -5.66
N LEU A 55 -8.85 -9.76 -5.17
CA LEU A 55 -7.65 -9.50 -4.38
C LEU A 55 -7.93 -9.94 -2.94
N GLN A 56 -7.74 -11.22 -2.65
CA GLN A 56 -7.72 -11.68 -1.27
C GLN A 56 -6.51 -11.02 -0.60
N ALA A 57 -6.78 -10.12 0.35
CA ALA A 57 -5.77 -9.31 1.02
C ALA A 57 -4.74 -10.21 1.71
N GLY A 58 -3.59 -10.39 1.07
CA GLY A 58 -2.53 -11.30 1.50
C GLY A 58 -1.87 -12.09 0.37
N PHE A 59 -2.47 -12.14 -0.82
CA PHE A 59 -1.88 -12.84 -1.98
C PHE A 59 -1.45 -11.86 -3.08
N PRO A 60 -0.30 -12.10 -3.72
CA PRO A 60 0.15 -11.31 -4.85
C PRO A 60 -0.76 -11.58 -6.05
N ALA A 61 -1.24 -10.52 -6.66
CA ALA A 61 -2.02 -10.55 -7.88
C ALA A 61 -1.35 -9.70 -8.95
N VAL A 62 -1.51 -10.14 -10.19
CA VAL A 62 -0.95 -9.52 -11.37
C VAL A 62 -2.11 -9.18 -12.30
N ALA A 63 -2.42 -7.90 -12.43
CA ALA A 63 -3.53 -7.40 -13.24
C ALA A 63 -3.03 -6.62 -14.45
N VAL A 64 -3.74 -6.68 -15.56
CA VAL A 64 -3.40 -6.02 -16.82
C VAL A 64 -3.99 -4.61 -16.83
N ASN A 65 -3.22 -3.64 -17.34
CA ASN A 65 -3.76 -2.31 -17.61
C ASN A 65 -4.58 -2.31 -18.90
N SER A 66 -5.91 -2.37 -18.81
CA SER A 66 -6.79 -2.31 -19.98
C SER A 66 -7.18 -0.87 -20.34
N SER A 67 -6.23 0.07 -20.32
CA SER A 67 -6.47 1.50 -20.60
C SER A 67 -6.95 1.81 -22.03
N LEU A 68 -7.08 0.80 -22.90
CA LEU A 68 -7.77 0.92 -24.19
C LEU A 68 -9.31 1.02 -24.07
N SER A 69 -9.92 0.70 -22.92
CA SER A 69 -11.39 0.76 -22.74
C SER A 69 -11.89 1.95 -21.90
N ALA A 70 -11.02 2.61 -21.13
CA ALA A 70 -11.44 3.57 -20.09
C ALA A 70 -11.71 5.01 -20.58
N LYS A 71 -11.96 5.25 -21.88
CA LYS A 71 -12.23 6.60 -22.41
C LYS A 71 -13.66 7.11 -22.18
N HIS A 72 -14.51 6.43 -21.39
CA HIS A 72 -15.92 6.80 -21.22
C HIS A 72 -16.37 7.21 -19.80
N LEU A 73 -15.50 7.20 -18.79
CA LEU A 73 -15.88 7.64 -17.44
C LEU A 73 -15.42 9.08 -17.17
N GLY A 74 -16.28 10.01 -17.60
CA GLY A 74 -16.15 11.45 -17.36
C GLY A 74 -16.37 11.85 -15.89
N LEU A 75 -15.47 11.43 -14.99
CA LEU A 75 -15.48 11.83 -13.59
C LEU A 75 -14.75 13.17 -13.41
N ARG A 76 -15.52 14.25 -13.19
CA ARG A 76 -14.98 15.55 -12.74
C ARG A 76 -14.58 15.44 -11.26
N LEU A 77 -13.29 15.49 -10.99
CA LEU A 77 -12.75 15.61 -9.64
C LEU A 77 -12.72 17.08 -9.23
N THR A 78 -13.38 17.41 -8.11
CA THR A 78 -13.24 18.70 -7.43
C THR A 78 -12.00 18.70 -6.54
N PRO A 79 -11.29 19.84 -6.40
CA PRO A 79 -10.10 19.91 -5.57
C PRO A 79 -10.47 19.88 -4.07
N PRO A 80 -9.70 19.18 -3.21
CA PRO A 80 -9.92 19.25 -1.77
C PRO A 80 -9.49 20.61 -1.22
N ARG A 81 -10.38 21.23 -0.43
CA ARG A 81 -10.09 22.40 0.40
C ARG A 81 -9.42 22.00 1.70
N ASP A 82 -8.44 22.81 2.07
CA ASP A 82 -7.89 23.12 3.39
C ASP A 82 -7.35 21.97 4.26
N VAL A 83 -6.01 21.92 4.28
CA VAL A 83 -5.16 21.13 5.18
C VAL A 83 -5.37 21.59 6.62
N ILE A 84 -5.98 20.75 7.45
CA ILE A 84 -6.00 20.93 8.91
C ILE A 84 -4.67 20.42 9.46
N THR A 85 -3.77 21.33 9.82
CA THR A 85 -2.56 21.04 10.60
C THR A 85 -2.96 20.56 11.99
N THR A 86 -2.82 19.26 12.25
CA THR A 86 -2.96 18.69 13.60
C THR A 86 -1.60 18.74 14.32
N PRO A 87 -1.54 19.02 15.63
CA PRO A 87 -0.27 19.14 16.34
C PRO A 87 0.42 17.79 16.51
N LEU A 88 1.76 17.82 16.48
CA LEU A 88 2.63 16.67 16.67
C LEU A 88 2.37 15.97 18.02
N ILE A 89 1.77 14.77 17.98
CA ILE A 89 1.65 13.90 19.17
C ILE A 89 3.03 13.31 19.45
N GLN A 90 3.61 13.66 20.60
CA GLN A 90 4.91 13.13 21.00
C GLN A 90 4.85 11.61 21.29
N PRO A 91 5.86 10.85 20.86
CA PRO A 91 5.91 9.41 21.12
C PRO A 91 6.03 9.11 22.62
N ARG A 92 5.43 8.00 23.07
CA ARG A 92 5.49 7.57 24.48
C ARG A 92 6.96 7.41 24.91
N PRO A 93 7.35 7.84 26.13
CA PRO A 93 8.76 7.97 26.55
C PRO A 93 9.57 6.66 26.49
N LYS A 94 8.95 5.50 26.68
CA LYS A 94 9.62 4.19 26.54
C LYS A 94 10.03 3.87 25.09
N MET A 95 9.23 4.27 24.11
CA MET A 95 9.55 4.04 22.70
C MET A 95 10.65 4.99 22.22
N ALA A 96 10.61 6.26 22.66
CA ALA A 96 11.65 7.23 22.33
C ALA A 96 13.04 6.80 22.86
N ALA A 97 13.11 6.28 24.08
CA ALA A 97 14.35 5.76 24.66
C ALA A 97 14.87 4.50 23.93
N TYR A 98 13.97 3.58 23.56
CA TYR A 98 14.31 2.41 22.74
C TYR A 98 14.86 2.80 21.36
N VAL A 99 14.18 3.72 20.67
CA VAL A 99 14.61 4.23 19.36
C VAL A 99 15.96 4.95 19.47
N ALA A 100 16.21 5.72 20.53
CA ALA A 100 17.48 6.40 20.76
C ALA A 100 18.64 5.41 21.02
N ALA A 101 18.41 4.36 21.81
CA ALA A 101 19.40 3.31 22.06
C ALA A 101 19.73 2.52 20.79
N GLN A 102 18.71 2.17 20.00
CA GLN A 102 18.87 1.50 18.70
C GLN A 102 19.63 2.39 17.71
N LYS A 103 19.32 3.70 17.66
CA LYS A 103 20.05 4.66 16.82
C LYS A 103 21.54 4.75 17.20
N GLN A 104 21.88 4.78 18.49
CA GLN A 104 23.29 4.79 18.91
C GLN A 104 24.01 3.49 18.54
N LYS A 105 23.34 2.35 18.67
CA LYS A 105 23.89 1.05 18.28
C LYS A 105 24.07 0.94 16.76
N TRP A 106 23.11 1.45 16.00
CA TRP A 106 23.13 1.53 14.54
C TRP A 106 24.31 2.38 14.04
N LEU A 107 24.51 3.58 14.61
CA LEU A 107 25.61 4.49 14.22
C LEU A 107 27.00 3.90 14.51
N LYS A 108 27.13 3.06 15.54
CA LYS A 108 28.42 2.45 15.92
C LYS A 108 28.82 1.26 15.06
N THR A 109 27.86 0.53 14.49
CA THR A 109 28.10 -0.79 13.88
C THR A 109 28.13 -0.80 12.36
N TYR A 110 27.74 0.30 11.69
CA TYR A 110 27.73 0.39 10.22
C TYR A 110 27.09 -0.83 9.52
N TYR A 111 26.05 -1.43 10.11
CA TYR A 111 25.39 -2.66 9.64
C TYR A 111 26.23 -3.96 9.67
N ALA A 112 27.47 -3.94 10.17
CA ALA A 112 28.28 -5.14 10.28
C ALA A 112 28.06 -5.80 11.66
N PRO A 113 27.68 -7.09 11.71
CA PRO A 113 27.67 -7.84 12.96
C PRO A 113 29.09 -7.90 13.53
N ALA A 114 29.22 -7.79 14.85
CA ALA A 114 30.51 -7.96 15.51
C ALA A 114 30.91 -9.44 15.48
N LEU A 115 31.89 -9.79 14.65
CA LEU A 115 32.37 -11.17 14.49
C LEU A 115 33.39 -11.53 15.57
N ARG A 116 33.33 -12.76 16.08
CA ARG A 116 34.36 -13.34 16.94
C ARG A 116 35.63 -13.65 16.13
N GLN A 117 36.74 -13.88 16.82
CA GLN A 117 38.00 -14.23 16.17
C GLN A 117 37.86 -15.54 15.38
N GLY A 118 38.13 -15.50 14.07
CA GLY A 118 37.98 -16.63 13.16
C GLY A 118 36.54 -16.90 12.68
N GLU A 119 35.57 -16.11 13.14
CA GLU A 119 34.19 -16.17 12.66
C GLU A 119 34.04 -15.42 11.34
N ARG A 120 33.13 -15.91 10.49
CA ARG A 120 32.77 -15.26 9.23
C ARG A 120 31.27 -15.20 9.07
N THR A 121 30.80 -14.26 8.27
CA THR A 121 29.41 -14.22 7.84
C THR A 121 29.06 -15.41 6.93
N PRO A 122 27.79 -15.85 6.91
CA PRO A 122 27.33 -16.86 5.97
C PRO A 122 27.53 -16.43 4.51
N SER A 123 27.93 -17.37 3.65
CA SER A 123 28.15 -17.16 2.23
C SER A 123 26.84 -17.25 1.46
N CYS A 124 26.39 -16.14 0.88
CA CYS A 124 25.17 -16.10 0.07
C CYS A 124 25.20 -17.11 -1.09
N GLN A 125 26.35 -17.30 -1.75
CA GLN A 125 26.46 -18.22 -2.88
C GLN A 125 26.19 -19.67 -2.45
N LYS A 126 26.83 -20.11 -1.37
CA LYS A 126 26.66 -21.46 -0.82
C LYS A 126 25.24 -21.70 -0.30
N LEU A 127 24.64 -20.68 0.34
CA LEU A 127 23.24 -20.72 0.76
C LEU A 127 22.28 -20.87 -0.42
N ILE A 128 22.49 -20.12 -1.50
CA ILE A 128 21.67 -20.18 -2.72
C ILE A 128 21.80 -21.55 -3.40
N LEU A 129 22.99 -22.15 -3.39
CA LEU A 129 23.23 -23.50 -3.90
C LEU A 129 22.68 -24.61 -3.00
N GLY A 130 22.18 -24.27 -1.81
CA GLY A 130 21.59 -25.24 -0.90
C GLY A 130 22.61 -26.08 -0.14
N GLU A 131 23.84 -25.61 0.06
CA GLU A 131 24.85 -26.34 0.86
C GLU A 131 24.40 -26.44 2.32
N GLU A 132 24.10 -27.66 2.79
CA GLU A 132 23.55 -27.92 4.12
C GLU A 132 24.43 -27.37 5.25
N GLU A 133 25.76 -27.53 5.17
CA GLU A 133 26.69 -27.00 6.17
C GLU A 133 26.57 -25.46 6.29
N GLU A 134 26.42 -24.78 5.16
CA GLU A 134 26.27 -23.32 5.15
C GLU A 134 24.88 -22.89 5.65
N GLN A 135 23.83 -23.67 5.36
CA GLN A 135 22.49 -23.41 5.90
C GLN A 135 22.47 -23.52 7.43
N GLN A 136 23.09 -24.56 7.99
CA GLN A 136 23.22 -24.72 9.44
C GLN A 136 24.04 -23.58 10.06
N ARG A 137 25.12 -23.16 9.39
CA ARG A 137 25.88 -21.97 9.81
C ARG A 137 25.03 -20.71 9.77
N GLY A 138 24.20 -20.53 8.75
CA GLY A 138 23.28 -19.41 8.62
C GLY A 138 22.27 -19.35 9.76
N LEU A 139 21.66 -20.49 10.12
CA LEU A 139 20.74 -20.60 11.24
C LEU A 139 21.43 -20.23 12.57
N ALA A 140 22.58 -20.84 12.85
CA ALA A 140 23.37 -20.52 14.05
C ALA A 140 23.81 -19.05 14.09
N PHE A 141 24.12 -18.45 12.93
CA PHE A 141 24.49 -17.05 12.83
C PHE A 141 23.34 -16.13 13.23
N ILE A 142 22.12 -16.42 12.77
CA ILE A 142 20.91 -15.65 13.11
C ILE A 142 20.58 -15.75 14.61
N GLU A 143 20.82 -16.90 15.24
CA GLU A 143 20.58 -17.09 16.68
C GLU A 143 21.60 -16.34 17.54
N THR A 144 22.85 -16.27 17.09
CA THR A 144 23.97 -15.71 17.87
C THR A 144 24.21 -14.23 17.64
N HIS A 145 23.73 -13.67 16.53
CA HIS A 145 23.92 -12.27 16.16
C HIS A 145 22.60 -11.52 16.17
N GLU A 146 22.57 -10.41 16.90
CA GLU A 146 21.40 -9.55 16.92
C GLU A 146 21.20 -8.84 15.58
N ARG A 147 19.97 -8.95 15.05
CA ARG A 147 19.54 -8.15 13.90
C ARG A 147 19.32 -6.70 14.34
N LEU A 148 20.18 -5.80 13.85
CA LEU A 148 20.01 -4.36 14.02
C LEU A 148 19.19 -3.79 12.87
N GLU A 149 17.94 -3.42 13.17
CA GLU A 149 17.09 -2.72 12.22
C GLU A 149 17.42 -1.23 12.19
N LYS A 150 17.53 -0.65 11.00
CA LYS A 150 17.73 0.78 10.83
C LYS A 150 16.46 1.54 11.18
N PRO A 151 16.52 2.48 12.13
CA PRO A 151 15.33 3.19 12.58
C PRO A 151 14.80 4.13 11.49
N PRO A 152 13.49 4.42 11.47
CA PRO A 152 12.87 5.35 10.51
C PRO A 152 13.56 6.73 10.46
N SER A 153 13.93 7.30 11.61
CA SER A 153 14.68 8.58 11.68
C SER A 153 16.02 8.58 10.94
N ALA A 154 16.69 7.44 10.80
CA ALA A 154 17.92 7.37 10.00
C ALA A 154 17.63 7.50 8.50
N TYR A 155 16.49 7.00 8.02
CA TYR A 155 16.06 7.24 6.63
C TYR A 155 15.71 8.70 6.38
N ILE A 156 15.05 9.36 7.34
CA ILE A 156 14.72 10.79 7.26
C ILE A 156 16.00 11.64 7.13
N GLU A 157 17.06 11.28 7.86
CA GLU A 157 18.34 12.00 7.74
C GLU A 157 19.05 11.72 6.41
N ASP A 158 19.17 10.45 6.03
CA ASP A 158 19.90 10.06 4.81
C ASP A 158 19.27 10.65 3.54
N THR A 159 17.94 10.75 3.51
CA THR A 159 17.17 11.28 2.37
C THR A 159 17.22 12.80 2.24
N ARG A 160 17.84 13.53 3.19
CA ARG A 160 18.14 14.96 3.00
C ARG A 160 19.06 15.22 1.80
N ASN A 161 19.88 14.23 1.43
CA ASN A 161 20.67 14.25 0.21
C ASN A 161 20.28 13.05 -0.66
N CYS A 162 19.28 13.25 -1.53
CA CYS A 162 18.75 12.18 -2.37
C CYS A 162 19.80 11.53 -3.29
N SER A 163 20.71 12.32 -3.89
CA SER A 163 21.77 11.78 -4.74
C SER A 163 22.69 10.84 -3.98
N ARG A 164 23.04 11.21 -2.75
CA ARG A 164 23.81 10.35 -1.85
C ARG A 164 23.00 9.12 -1.43
N PHE A 165 21.75 9.29 -1.02
CA PHE A 165 20.87 8.19 -0.62
C PHE A 165 20.74 7.14 -1.74
N ILE A 166 20.37 7.56 -2.95
CA ILE A 166 20.22 6.68 -4.12
C ILE A 166 21.51 5.88 -4.39
N ARG A 167 22.66 6.56 -4.36
CA ARG A 167 23.98 5.95 -4.60
C ARG A 167 24.38 5.00 -3.48
N ASP A 168 24.35 5.45 -2.23
CA ASP A 168 24.83 4.69 -1.06
C ASP A 168 23.91 3.49 -0.78
N ARG A 169 22.61 3.61 -1.06
CA ARG A 169 21.68 2.47 -1.01
C ARG A 169 21.81 1.55 -2.22
N GLY A 170 22.37 1.99 -3.34
CA GLY A 170 22.56 1.15 -4.53
C GLY A 170 21.27 0.90 -5.31
N TYR A 171 20.46 1.94 -5.51
CA TYR A 171 19.30 1.85 -6.40
C TYR A 171 19.74 1.64 -7.84
N VAL A 172 19.06 0.74 -8.55
CA VAL A 172 19.35 0.44 -9.96
C VAL A 172 18.69 1.50 -10.83
N MET A 173 19.50 2.44 -11.32
CA MET A 173 19.06 3.54 -12.19
C MET A 173 19.15 3.23 -13.69
N THR A 174 19.58 2.02 -14.05
CA THR A 174 19.75 1.58 -15.44
C THR A 174 18.67 0.56 -15.83
N ALA A 175 18.36 0.49 -17.12
CA ALA A 175 17.42 -0.48 -17.67
C ALA A 175 17.82 -0.84 -19.10
N THR A 176 17.54 -2.08 -19.50
CA THR A 176 17.62 -2.53 -20.90
C THR A 176 16.52 -1.88 -21.74
N ALA A 177 16.66 -1.88 -23.07
CA ALA A 177 15.59 -1.43 -23.97
C ALA A 177 14.30 -2.24 -23.75
N GLU A 178 14.44 -3.56 -23.58
CA GLU A 178 13.33 -4.49 -23.36
C GLU A 178 12.50 -4.13 -22.10
N GLU A 179 13.18 -3.73 -21.02
CA GLU A 179 12.52 -3.30 -19.78
C GLU A 179 11.82 -1.94 -19.95
N ARG A 180 12.46 -0.96 -20.61
CA ARG A 180 11.88 0.38 -20.82
C ARG A 180 10.59 0.36 -21.62
N GLU A 181 10.46 -0.56 -22.57
CA GLU A 181 9.26 -0.74 -23.40
C GLU A 181 8.12 -1.46 -22.66
N PHE A 182 8.38 -2.00 -21.47
CA PHE A 182 7.40 -2.76 -20.69
C PHE A 182 7.31 -2.27 -19.23
N PRO A 183 6.81 -1.05 -18.97
CA PRO A 183 6.67 -0.53 -17.61
C PRO A 183 5.68 -1.34 -16.76
N ILE A 184 6.03 -1.53 -15.49
CA ILE A 184 5.22 -2.22 -14.48
C ILE A 184 4.82 -1.23 -13.38
N ALA A 185 3.58 -1.31 -12.92
CA ALA A 185 3.07 -0.57 -11.77
C ALA A 185 3.01 -1.47 -10.53
N TYR A 186 3.44 -0.96 -9.39
CA TYR A 186 3.40 -1.65 -8.11
C TYR A 186 2.60 -0.83 -7.10
N SER A 187 1.74 -1.49 -6.33
CA SER A 187 1.24 -0.94 -5.06
C SER A 187 1.86 -1.70 -3.90
N ILE A 188 2.38 -0.98 -2.90
CA ILE A 188 3.02 -1.56 -1.72
C ILE A 188 2.22 -1.14 -0.50
N MET A 189 1.49 -2.07 0.10
CA MET A 189 0.77 -1.82 1.36
C MET A 189 1.65 -2.17 2.55
N MET A 190 1.89 -1.22 3.45
CA MET A 190 2.78 -1.41 4.59
C MET A 190 2.30 -0.66 5.84
N TYR A 191 2.67 -1.16 7.01
CA TYR A 191 2.35 -0.52 8.29
C TYR A 191 3.54 -0.46 9.27
N THR A 192 4.57 -1.28 9.05
CA THR A 192 5.80 -1.35 9.85
C THR A 192 6.98 -1.82 9.00
N GLY A 193 8.21 -1.77 9.53
CA GLY A 193 9.40 -2.30 8.86
C GLY A 193 9.85 -1.44 7.68
N VAL A 194 10.21 -0.18 7.96
CA VAL A 194 10.72 0.78 6.95
C VAL A 194 11.93 0.19 6.23
N GLU A 195 12.85 -0.45 6.96
CA GLU A 195 14.02 -1.04 6.35
C GLU A 195 13.68 -2.19 5.41
N GLN A 196 12.78 -3.10 5.80
CA GLN A 196 12.38 -4.21 4.94
C GLN A 196 11.67 -3.69 3.68
N THR A 197 10.77 -2.73 3.85
CA THR A 197 10.03 -2.11 2.74
C THR A 197 10.99 -1.39 1.78
N GLU A 198 11.96 -0.63 2.29
CA GLU A 198 12.97 0.04 1.46
C GLU A 198 13.89 -0.95 0.75
N ARG A 199 14.30 -2.04 1.42
CA ARG A 199 15.10 -3.11 0.80
C ARG A 199 14.35 -3.76 -0.36
N MET A 200 13.06 -4.05 -0.18
CA MET A 200 12.20 -4.58 -1.25
C MET A 200 12.04 -3.56 -2.37
N LEU A 201 11.72 -2.30 -2.04
CA LEU A 201 11.57 -1.22 -3.02
C LEU A 201 12.83 -1.09 -3.88
N ARG A 202 14.01 -1.06 -3.26
CA ARG A 202 15.30 -1.04 -3.97
C ARG A 202 15.47 -2.22 -4.93
N ALA A 203 15.03 -3.42 -4.53
CA ALA A 203 15.16 -4.62 -5.37
C ALA A 203 14.27 -4.55 -6.63
N ILE A 204 13.05 -4.01 -6.51
CA ILE A 204 12.08 -3.91 -7.61
C ILE A 204 12.13 -2.58 -8.37
N TYR A 205 12.80 -1.56 -7.83
CA TYR A 205 12.81 -0.21 -8.39
C TYR A 205 13.47 -0.20 -9.76
N ARG A 206 12.80 0.42 -10.74
CA ARG A 206 13.40 0.85 -12.00
C ARG A 206 12.86 2.22 -12.39
N PRO A 207 13.65 3.08 -13.04
CA PRO A 207 13.19 4.45 -13.38
C PRO A 207 11.99 4.52 -14.33
N HIS A 208 11.70 3.45 -15.08
CA HIS A 208 10.57 3.38 -16.00
C HIS A 208 9.31 2.76 -15.37
N ASN A 209 9.42 2.10 -14.22
CA ASN A 209 8.27 1.51 -13.50
C ASN A 209 7.54 2.60 -12.68
N TYR A 210 6.43 2.24 -12.04
CA TYR A 210 5.68 3.13 -11.16
C TYR A 210 5.43 2.44 -9.82
N HIS A 211 5.60 3.17 -8.71
CA HIS A 211 5.43 2.60 -7.38
C HIS A 211 4.57 3.51 -6.50
N CYS A 212 3.41 2.99 -6.09
CA CYS A 212 2.58 3.60 -5.07
C CYS A 212 2.80 2.89 -3.73
N ILE A 213 2.99 3.65 -2.66
CA ILE A 213 3.14 3.11 -1.30
C ILE A 213 1.93 3.55 -0.49
N HIS A 214 1.12 2.60 -0.04
CA HIS A 214 0.09 2.83 0.95
C HIS A 214 0.66 2.55 2.34
N VAL A 215 0.71 3.58 3.18
CA VAL A 215 1.13 3.48 4.58
C VAL A 215 -0.13 3.50 5.46
N ASP A 216 -0.35 2.45 6.24
CA ASP A 216 -1.51 2.36 7.14
C ASP A 216 -1.63 3.62 8.00
N ARG A 217 -2.83 4.21 8.04
CA ARG A 217 -3.08 5.43 8.82
C ARG A 217 -2.81 5.26 10.31
N LYS A 218 -2.83 4.02 10.82
CA LYS A 218 -2.52 3.69 12.21
C LYS A 218 -1.01 3.63 12.51
N SER A 219 -0.16 3.63 11.49
CA SER A 219 1.30 3.59 11.69
C SER A 219 1.79 4.84 12.43
N PRO A 220 2.84 4.71 13.26
CA PRO A 220 3.49 5.86 13.87
C PRO A 220 3.91 6.90 12.81
N GLU A 221 3.78 8.19 13.14
CA GLU A 221 4.11 9.28 12.20
C GLU A 221 5.57 9.20 11.70
N GLU A 222 6.50 8.69 12.50
CA GLU A 222 7.90 8.51 12.09
C GLU A 222 8.04 7.53 10.90
N ILE A 223 7.20 6.50 10.82
CA ILE A 223 7.18 5.56 9.68
C ILE A 223 6.66 6.28 8.44
N MET A 224 5.57 7.04 8.58
CA MET A 224 4.99 7.81 7.49
C MET A 224 5.97 8.87 6.96
N ALA A 225 6.65 9.60 7.86
CA ALA A 225 7.67 10.57 7.50
C ALA A 225 8.88 9.92 6.78
N ALA A 226 9.35 8.77 7.26
CA ALA A 226 10.41 8.03 6.60
C ALA A 226 10.01 7.57 5.19
N MET A 227 8.82 6.99 5.01
CA MET A 227 8.36 6.54 3.69
C MET A 227 8.12 7.71 2.74
N ARG A 228 7.61 8.85 3.21
CA ARG A 228 7.47 10.08 2.40
C ARG A 228 8.82 10.60 1.92
N THR A 229 9.82 10.66 2.80
CA THR A 229 11.15 11.16 2.45
C THR A 229 11.90 10.21 1.51
N ILE A 230 11.76 8.89 1.68
CA ILE A 230 12.27 7.89 0.73
C ILE A 230 11.61 8.06 -0.64
N ALA A 231 10.27 8.12 -0.69
CA ALA A 231 9.53 8.32 -1.92
C ALA A 231 9.91 9.64 -2.61
N GLY A 232 10.08 10.72 -1.85
CA GLY A 232 10.49 12.03 -2.37
C GLY A 232 11.86 12.05 -3.05
N CYS A 233 12.74 11.08 -2.78
CA CYS A 233 14.01 10.96 -3.48
C CYS A 233 13.94 10.20 -4.80
N LEU A 234 12.82 9.54 -5.11
CA LEU A 234 12.67 8.68 -6.29
C LEU A 234 11.53 9.22 -7.16
N PRO A 235 11.79 9.65 -8.41
CA PRO A 235 10.84 10.44 -9.19
C PRO A 235 9.53 9.72 -9.56
N ASN A 236 9.54 8.40 -9.55
CA ASN A 236 8.44 7.50 -9.93
C ASN A 236 7.92 6.67 -8.75
N VAL A 237 8.18 7.13 -7.52
CA VAL A 237 7.66 6.55 -6.28
C VAL A 237 6.87 7.62 -5.54
N PHE A 238 5.70 7.27 -5.05
CA PHE A 238 4.87 8.19 -4.27
C PHE A 238 4.10 7.46 -3.18
N VAL A 239 3.75 8.19 -2.11
CA VAL A 239 2.80 7.70 -1.12
C VAL A 239 1.38 7.98 -1.63
N ALA A 240 0.47 7.02 -1.44
CA ALA A 240 -0.91 7.14 -1.90
C ALA A 240 -1.57 8.45 -1.43
N SER A 241 -2.37 9.07 -2.30
CA SER A 241 -3.09 10.31 -2.05
C SER A 241 -4.14 10.18 -0.95
N LYS A 242 -4.68 8.97 -0.78
CA LYS A 242 -5.62 8.59 0.28
C LYS A 242 -5.04 7.44 1.10
N LEU A 243 -5.21 7.54 2.43
CA LEU A 243 -4.77 6.54 3.40
C LEU A 243 -5.92 6.23 4.36
N ASN A 244 -6.16 4.95 4.62
CA ASN A 244 -7.15 4.46 5.57
C ASN A 244 -6.48 3.62 6.68
N ALA A 245 -7.22 3.37 7.76
CA ALA A 245 -6.80 2.46 8.80
C ALA A 245 -7.07 1.03 8.34
N VAL A 246 -6.02 0.22 8.18
CA VAL A 246 -6.14 -1.12 7.60
C VAL A 246 -6.36 -2.16 8.70
N TYR A 247 -7.49 -2.87 8.63
CA TYR A 247 -7.82 -3.99 9.50
C TYR A 247 -7.75 -5.28 8.69
N TRP A 248 -7.03 -6.26 9.22
CA TRP A 248 -6.82 -7.54 8.57
C TRP A 248 -8.16 -8.25 8.28
N ALA A 249 -8.24 -8.89 7.11
CA ALA A 249 -9.44 -9.58 6.62
C ALA A 249 -10.71 -8.71 6.58
N THR A 250 -10.56 -7.40 6.35
CA THR A 250 -11.70 -6.49 6.13
C THR A 250 -11.58 -5.73 4.82
N TRP A 251 -12.67 -5.10 4.40
CA TRP A 251 -12.74 -4.19 3.24
C TRP A 251 -11.61 -3.15 3.20
N SER A 252 -11.18 -2.65 4.37
CA SER A 252 -10.13 -1.63 4.44
C SER A 252 -8.79 -2.07 3.80
N SER A 253 -8.48 -3.37 3.78
CA SER A 253 -7.28 -3.89 3.11
C SER A 253 -7.40 -3.77 1.59
N LEU A 254 -8.57 -4.07 1.04
CA LEU A 254 -8.84 -3.92 -0.40
C LEU A 254 -8.90 -2.44 -0.80
N GLU A 255 -9.53 -1.62 0.03
CA GLU A 255 -9.62 -0.17 -0.18
C GLU A 255 -8.22 0.49 -0.26
N ALA A 256 -7.27 0.05 0.56
CA ALA A 256 -5.87 0.50 0.49
C ALA A 256 -5.22 0.23 -0.87
N LEU A 257 -5.45 -0.97 -1.44
CA LEU A 257 -4.95 -1.34 -2.77
C LEU A 257 -5.62 -0.51 -3.86
N ILE A 258 -6.94 -0.29 -3.76
CA ILE A 258 -7.72 0.52 -4.71
C ILE A 258 -7.21 1.97 -4.75
N PHE A 259 -6.91 2.58 -3.60
CA PHE A 259 -6.35 3.94 -3.58
C PHE A 259 -5.04 4.03 -4.36
N CYS A 260 -4.13 3.07 -4.19
CA CYS A 260 -2.92 3.06 -4.98
C CYS A 260 -3.18 2.82 -6.47
N MET A 261 -4.11 1.93 -6.81
CA MET A 261 -4.46 1.67 -8.21
C MET A 261 -5.00 2.94 -8.90
N GLN A 262 -5.87 3.70 -8.22
CA GLN A 262 -6.39 4.97 -8.71
C GLN A 262 -5.27 5.98 -9.00
N ASP A 263 -4.32 6.13 -8.07
CA ASP A 263 -3.20 7.05 -8.25
C ASP A 263 -2.26 6.58 -9.38
N LEU A 264 -1.97 5.28 -9.47
CA LEU A 264 -1.13 4.72 -10.54
C LEU A 264 -1.74 4.93 -11.93
N MET A 265 -3.06 4.76 -12.05
CA MET A 265 -3.80 5.06 -13.28
C MET A 265 -3.76 6.55 -13.64
N ALA A 266 -3.86 7.43 -12.63
CA ALA A 266 -3.82 8.87 -12.84
C ALA A 266 -2.42 9.37 -13.23
N VAL A 267 -1.36 8.77 -12.70
CA VAL A 267 0.03 9.14 -12.99
C VAL A 267 0.43 8.78 -14.43
N SER A 268 0.02 7.60 -14.92
CA SER A 268 0.35 7.16 -16.27
C SER A 268 -0.56 6.04 -16.73
N GLY A 269 -0.98 6.06 -18.00
CA GLY A 269 -1.64 4.93 -18.65
C GLY A 269 -0.66 3.97 -19.37
N ALA A 270 0.65 4.22 -19.28
CA ALA A 270 1.65 3.54 -20.11
C ALA A 270 2.10 2.17 -19.56
N TRP A 271 1.98 1.95 -18.25
CA TRP A 271 2.32 0.66 -17.63
C TRP A 271 1.39 -0.45 -18.08
N LYS A 272 1.93 -1.67 -18.17
CA LYS A 272 1.28 -2.84 -18.79
C LYS A 272 0.61 -3.74 -17.77
N TYR A 273 1.25 -3.89 -16.61
CA TYR A 273 0.82 -4.76 -15.54
C TYR A 273 0.90 -4.03 -14.20
N TYR A 274 -0.07 -4.32 -13.35
CA TYR A 274 -0.17 -3.93 -11.96
C TYR A 274 0.16 -5.14 -11.07
N ILE A 275 0.97 -4.94 -10.05
CA ILE A 275 1.33 -5.95 -9.06
C ILE A 275 1.11 -5.37 -7.66
N ASN A 276 0.21 -5.97 -6.87
CA ASN A 276 0.09 -5.62 -5.46
C ASN A 276 1.13 -6.38 -4.63
N LEU A 277 1.72 -5.66 -3.68
CA LEU A 277 2.68 -6.17 -2.73
C LEU A 277 2.35 -5.71 -1.31
N THR A 278 2.85 -6.44 -0.32
CA THR A 278 2.91 -6.03 1.08
C THR A 278 4.35 -5.67 1.47
N GLY A 279 4.52 -4.91 2.55
CA GLY A 279 5.85 -4.50 3.05
C GLY A 279 6.76 -5.65 3.52
N GLN A 280 6.32 -6.91 3.46
CA GLN A 280 7.08 -8.09 3.89
C GLN A 280 7.51 -9.00 2.74
N GLU A 281 7.10 -8.73 1.50
CA GLU A 281 7.46 -9.54 0.35
C GLU A 281 8.87 -9.24 -0.17
N PHE A 282 9.38 -10.12 -1.04
CA PHE A 282 10.68 -9.92 -1.68
C PHE A 282 10.74 -10.61 -3.05
N PRO A 283 11.31 -9.98 -4.09
CA PRO A 283 11.36 -10.56 -5.43
C PRO A 283 12.34 -11.74 -5.52
N LEU A 284 11.92 -12.81 -6.20
CA LEU A 284 12.75 -13.97 -6.56
C LEU A 284 13.19 -13.99 -8.04
N LYS A 285 12.85 -12.93 -8.78
CA LYS A 285 13.17 -12.74 -10.20
C LYS A 285 13.69 -11.33 -10.41
N THR A 286 14.59 -11.17 -11.36
CA THR A 286 15.03 -9.83 -11.79
C THR A 286 13.91 -9.13 -12.55
N ASN A 287 13.97 -7.80 -12.66
CA ASN A 287 12.98 -7.04 -13.43
C ASN A 287 12.89 -7.52 -14.90
N LEU A 288 14.03 -7.80 -15.56
CA LEU A 288 14.03 -8.36 -16.92
C LEU A 288 13.35 -9.75 -17.01
N GLN A 289 13.61 -10.64 -16.05
CA GLN A 289 12.93 -11.94 -15.99
C GLN A 289 11.43 -11.77 -15.79
N LEU A 290 11.02 -10.85 -14.91
CA LEU A 290 9.63 -10.54 -14.67
C LEU A 290 8.96 -9.96 -15.92
N VAL A 291 9.59 -9.00 -16.61
CA VAL A 291 9.10 -8.46 -17.90
C VAL A 291 8.84 -9.58 -18.91
N ARG A 292 9.77 -10.54 -19.03
CA ARG A 292 9.60 -11.69 -19.94
C ARG A 292 8.46 -12.62 -19.55
N ILE A 293 8.31 -12.91 -18.25
CA ILE A 293 7.18 -13.68 -17.73
C ILE A 293 5.86 -12.97 -18.05
N LEU A 294 5.76 -11.67 -17.76
CA LEU A 294 4.54 -10.88 -18.01
C LEU A 294 4.22 -10.75 -19.49
N LYS A 295 5.22 -10.62 -20.37
CA LYS A 295 5.02 -10.67 -21.82
C LYS A 295 4.43 -12.01 -22.27
N ALA A 296 4.88 -13.12 -21.67
CA ALA A 296 4.35 -14.45 -21.99
C ALA A 296 2.88 -14.63 -21.57
N LEU A 297 2.37 -13.83 -20.62
CA LEU A 297 0.95 -13.83 -20.24
C LEU A 297 0.04 -13.18 -21.29
N ASN A 298 0.60 -12.44 -22.24
CA ASN A 298 -0.11 -11.89 -23.40
C ASN A 298 -1.43 -11.15 -23.05
N GLY A 299 -1.39 -10.29 -22.02
CA GLY A 299 -2.56 -9.54 -21.58
C GLY A 299 -3.54 -10.32 -20.70
N SER A 300 -3.15 -11.51 -20.21
CA SER A 300 -3.90 -12.25 -19.19
C SER A 300 -3.53 -11.81 -17.78
N ASN A 301 -4.47 -11.91 -16.84
CA ASN A 301 -4.26 -11.70 -15.41
C ASN A 301 -3.78 -12.99 -14.73
N ILE A 302 -3.03 -12.86 -13.63
CA ILE A 302 -2.78 -13.96 -12.69
C ILE A 302 -3.36 -13.55 -11.35
N VAL A 303 -4.34 -14.33 -10.89
CA VAL A 303 -4.93 -14.25 -9.56
C VAL A 303 -5.14 -15.68 -9.11
N ASP A 304 -4.76 -15.98 -7.87
CA ASP A 304 -5.05 -17.29 -7.29
C ASP A 304 -6.55 -17.41 -7.03
N ALA A 305 -7.14 -18.54 -7.42
CA ALA A 305 -8.56 -18.82 -7.25
C ALA A 305 -8.71 -20.31 -6.97
N SER A 306 -9.20 -20.63 -5.76
CA SER A 306 -9.59 -21.99 -5.41
C SER A 306 -11.11 -22.14 -5.47
N THR A 307 -11.57 -23.32 -5.89
CA THR A 307 -12.97 -23.74 -5.79
C THR A 307 -13.27 -24.42 -4.45
N ASP A 308 -12.28 -24.58 -3.57
CA ASP A 308 -12.49 -25.17 -2.25
C ASP A 308 -13.26 -24.19 -1.34
N PRO A 309 -14.42 -24.61 -0.79
CA PRO A 309 -15.35 -23.75 -0.06
C PRO A 309 -14.88 -23.26 1.30
#